data_AF-A0A081G170-F1
#
_entry.id   AF-A0A081G170-F1
#
_cell.length_a   1.000
_cell.length_b   1.000
_cell.length_c   1.000
_cell.angle_alpha   90.00
_cell.angle_beta   90.00
_cell.angle_gamma   90.00
#
_symmetry.space_group_name_H-M   'P 1'
#
loop_
_entity.id
_entity.type
_entity.pdbx_description
1 polymer ?
#
loop_
_entity_poly.entity_id
_entity_poly.type
_entity_poly.pdbx_seq_one_letter_code
_entity_poly.pdbx_strand_id
1 'polypeptide(L)'
;MIVVVIIGIIAAIAYPSYKSYVREARRAEAQAVLLDGQIKQERYRAYNNAYATAAQLTAESLGLNSADYYTFTVTNITSSTYTINAAPVAGSDQVNDCGGATLTVNQSNTKTPAGCWKD
;
A
#
# COMPACT_ATOMS: atom_id res chain seq x y z
N MET A 1 -44.10 10.72 6.98
CA MET A 1 -42.65 11.05 6.90
C MET A 1 -41.76 10.09 7.69
N ILE A 2 -42.16 8.82 7.89
CA ILE A 2 -41.38 7.82 8.65
C ILE A 2 -40.29 7.14 7.80
N VAL A 3 -40.51 7.03 6.48
CA VAL A 3 -39.59 6.36 5.55
C VAL A 3 -38.24 7.09 5.47
N VAL A 4 -38.24 8.42 5.41
CA VAL A 4 -37.01 9.23 5.38
C VAL A 4 -36.21 9.06 6.67
N VAL A 5 -36.89 8.93 7.82
CA VAL A 5 -36.25 8.67 9.12
C VAL A 5 -35.57 7.30 9.12
N ILE A 6 -36.25 6.25 8.64
CA ILE A 6 -35.69 4.89 8.57
C ILE A 6 -34.49 4.85 7.62
N ILE A 7 -34.58 5.48 6.45
CA ILE A 7 -33.47 5.56 5.49
C ILE A 7 -32.27 6.30 6.11
N GLY A 8 -32.52 7.38 6.85
CA GLY A 8 -31.47 8.13 7.54
C GLY A 8 -30.70 7.28 8.57
N ILE A 9 -31.41 6.45 9.34
CA ILE A 9 -30.79 5.56 10.34
C ILE A 9 -29.91 4.49 9.67
N ILE A 10 -30.40 3.86 8.59
CA ILE A 10 -29.65 2.83 7.87
C ILE A 10 -28.41 3.45 7.21
N ALA A 11 -28.55 4.62 6.58
CA ALA A 11 -27.44 5.31 5.92
C ALA A 11 -26.32 5.67 6.90
N ALA A 12 -26.65 6.06 8.14
CA ALA A 12 -25.68 6.41 9.16
C ALA A 12 -24.74 5.25 9.56
N ILE A 13 -25.21 4.00 9.46
CA ILE A 13 -24.41 2.80 9.78
C ILE A 13 -23.73 2.25 8.52
N ALA A 14 -24.48 2.17 7.42
CA ALA A 14 -24.00 1.57 6.18
C ALA A 14 -22.86 2.39 5.54
N TYR A 15 -22.91 3.72 5.60
CA TYR A 15 -21.94 4.56 4.92
C TYR A 15 -20.51 4.45 5.50
N PRO A 16 -20.29 4.56 6.83
CA PRO A 16 -18.97 4.34 7.42
C PRO A 16 -18.43 2.93 7.14
N SER A 17 -19.30 1.90 7.21
CA SER A 17 -18.92 0.51 6.96
C SER A 17 -18.50 0.26 5.51
N TYR A 18 -19.15 0.91 4.54
CA TYR A 18 -18.74 0.80 3.14
C TYR A 18 -17.38 1.46 2.91
N LYS A 19 -17.15 2.63 3.52
CA LYS A 19 -15.88 3.35 3.41
C LYS A 19 -14.71 2.57 4.00
N SER A 20 -14.90 1.90 5.15
CA SER A 20 -13.85 1.03 5.72
C SER A 20 -13.55 -0.17 4.82
N TYR A 21 -14.56 -0.82 4.24
CA TYR A 21 -14.37 -1.93 3.31
C TYR A 21 -13.55 -1.53 2.08
N VAL A 22 -13.87 -0.38 1.47
CA VAL A 22 -13.14 0.12 0.29
C VAL A 22 -11.67 0.43 0.63
N ARG A 23 -11.40 1.02 1.81
CA ARG A 23 -10.04 1.29 2.27
C ARG A 23 -9.24 0.01 2.49
N GLU A 24 -9.87 -1.01 3.07
CA GLU A 24 -9.25 -2.32 3.28
C GLU A 24 -8.91 -3.02 1.96
N ALA A 25 -9.81 -2.96 0.97
CA ALA A 25 -9.55 -3.50 -0.37
C ALA A 25 -8.34 -2.83 -1.03
N ARG A 26 -8.29 -1.49 -1.01
CA ARG A 26 -7.16 -0.71 -1.56
C ARG A 26 -5.85 -0.98 -0.82
N ARG A 27 -5.91 -1.15 0.51
CA ARG A 27 -4.74 -1.55 1.31
C ARG A 27 -4.22 -2.91 0.90
N ALA A 28 -5.11 -3.88 0.66
CA ALA A 28 -4.73 -5.21 0.19
C ALA A 28 -4.07 -5.16 -1.20
N GLU A 29 -4.58 -4.33 -2.11
CA GLU A 29 -3.95 -4.09 -3.42
C GLU A 29 -2.54 -3.50 -3.26
N ALA A 30 -2.37 -2.48 -2.40
CA ALA A 30 -1.07 -1.90 -2.14
C ALA A 30 -0.07 -2.90 -1.54
N GLN A 31 -0.54 -3.79 -0.65
CA GLN A 31 0.29 -4.87 -0.09
C GLN A 31 0.72 -5.86 -1.17
N ALA A 32 -0.16 -6.23 -2.09
CA ALA A 32 0.20 -7.09 -3.21
C ALA A 32 1.30 -6.47 -4.09
N VAL A 33 1.20 -5.16 -4.36
CA VAL A 33 2.23 -4.41 -5.11
C VAL A 33 3.56 -4.38 -4.34
N LEU A 34 3.54 -4.19 -3.03
CA LEU A 34 4.75 -4.24 -2.20
C LEU A 34 5.44 -5.61 -2.25
N LEU A 35 4.67 -6.70 -2.18
CA LEU A 35 5.19 -8.08 -2.25
C LEU A 35 5.76 -8.40 -3.65
N ASP A 36 5.06 -8.00 -4.72
CA ASP A 36 5.58 -8.10 -6.09
C ASP A 36 6.90 -7.33 -6.25
N GLY A 37 7.01 -6.18 -5.58
CA GLY A 37 8.25 -5.43 -5.57
C GLY A 37 9.41 -6.13 -4.86
N GLN A 38 9.16 -6.92 -3.82
CA GLN A 38 10.21 -7.75 -3.20
C GLN A 38 10.73 -8.81 -4.17
N ILE A 39 9.83 -9.47 -4.92
CA ILE A 39 10.22 -10.48 -5.92
C ILE A 39 11.11 -9.85 -6.99
N LYS A 40 10.77 -8.64 -7.45
CA LYS A 40 11.57 -7.89 -8.43
C LYS A 40 12.92 -7.47 -7.87
N GLN A 41 12.99 -7.08 -6.61
CA GLN A 41 14.26 -6.78 -5.93
C GLN A 41 15.20 -7.99 -5.91
N GLU A 42 14.68 -9.17 -5.54
CA GLU A 42 15.48 -10.40 -5.54
C GLU A 42 15.89 -10.83 -6.95
N ARG A 43 15.00 -10.69 -7.93
CA ARG A 43 15.33 -10.95 -9.35
C ARG A 43 16.44 -10.01 -9.84
N TYR A 44 16.37 -8.72 -9.52
CA TYR A 44 17.40 -7.77 -9.92
C TYR A 44 18.75 -8.11 -9.28
N ARG A 45 18.74 -8.46 -7.99
CA ARG A 45 19.92 -8.87 -7.24
C ARG A 45 20.55 -10.17 -7.76
N ALA A 46 19.78 -11.05 -8.40
CA ALA A 46 20.34 -12.25 -9.03
C ALA A 46 21.31 -11.92 -10.19
N TYR A 47 21.14 -10.76 -10.83
CA TYR A 47 21.98 -10.31 -11.95
C TYR A 47 22.91 -9.15 -11.59
N ASN A 48 22.70 -8.50 -10.44
CA ASN A 48 23.44 -7.31 -10.01
C ASN A 48 23.91 -7.48 -8.56
N ASN A 49 25.11 -7.02 -8.24
CA ASN A 49 25.65 -7.10 -6.86
C ASN A 49 24.97 -6.14 -5.85
N ALA A 50 23.85 -5.51 -6.23
CA ALA A 50 23.10 -4.63 -5.36
C ALA A 50 21.59 -4.67 -5.65
N TYR A 51 20.79 -4.22 -4.69
CA TYR A 51 19.36 -4.03 -4.88
C TYR A 51 19.07 -2.83 -5.78
N ALA A 52 17.94 -2.89 -6.48
CA ALA A 52 17.55 -1.86 -7.43
C ALA A 52 16.99 -0.62 -6.73
N THR A 53 17.30 0.54 -7.30
CA THR A 53 16.63 1.79 -7.00
C THR A 53 15.20 1.80 -7.57
N ALA A 54 14.34 2.69 -7.05
CA ALA A 54 13.00 2.86 -7.58
C ALA A 54 13.00 3.10 -9.11
N ALA A 55 13.96 3.89 -9.63
CA ALA A 55 14.08 4.18 -11.06
C ALA A 55 14.41 2.93 -11.91
N GLN A 56 15.25 2.04 -11.39
CA GLN A 56 15.62 0.78 -12.08
C GLN A 56 14.46 -0.21 -12.08
N LEU A 57 13.66 -0.22 -11.02
CA LEU A 57 12.45 -1.02 -10.93
C LEU A 57 11.28 -0.45 -11.74
N THR A 58 11.23 0.87 -11.94
CA THR A 58 10.26 1.50 -12.85
C THR A 58 10.55 1.16 -14.31
N ALA A 59 11.83 0.98 -14.69
CA ALA A 59 12.19 0.50 -16.02
C ALA A 59 11.75 -0.97 -16.27
N GLU A 60 11.68 -1.79 -15.22
CA GLU A 60 11.12 -3.15 -15.26
C GLU A 60 9.63 -3.21 -14.86
N SER A 61 8.93 -2.07 -14.83
CA SER A 61 7.51 -1.98 -14.49
C SER A 61 7.19 -2.66 -13.14
N LEU A 62 7.52 -2.01 -12.03
CA LEU A 62 6.89 -2.33 -10.74
C LEU A 62 5.34 -2.23 -10.75
N GLY A 63 4.70 -1.82 -11.86
CA GLY A 63 3.24 -1.69 -11.90
C GLY A 63 2.71 -0.78 -10.80
N LEU A 64 3.53 0.18 -10.32
CA LEU A 64 3.22 1.11 -9.21
C LEU A 64 2.15 2.14 -9.58
N ASN A 65 1.31 1.85 -10.58
CA ASN A 65 0.19 2.67 -10.96
C ASN A 65 -0.94 2.46 -9.95
N SER A 66 -0.77 3.05 -8.77
CA SER A 66 -1.90 3.43 -7.90
C SER A 66 -1.72 4.90 -7.51
N ALA A 67 -1.45 5.75 -8.51
CA ALA A 67 -1.32 7.20 -8.34
C ALA A 67 -2.54 7.84 -7.65
N ASP A 68 -3.69 7.17 -7.66
CA ASP A 68 -4.93 7.68 -7.08
C ASP A 68 -5.00 7.52 -5.54
N TYR A 69 -4.32 6.53 -4.97
CA TYR A 69 -4.47 6.17 -3.54
C TYR A 69 -3.17 5.92 -2.78
N TYR A 70 -2.11 5.45 -3.45
CA TYR A 70 -0.81 5.15 -2.85
C TYR A 70 0.36 5.56 -3.75
N THR A 71 1.29 6.33 -3.18
CA THR A 71 2.58 6.63 -3.80
C THR A 71 3.60 5.59 -3.34
N PHE A 72 4.21 4.90 -4.31
CA PHE A 72 5.21 3.88 -4.03
C PHE A 72 6.63 4.41 -4.21
N THR A 73 7.51 4.14 -3.26
CA THR A 73 8.92 4.53 -3.32
C THR A 73 9.82 3.42 -2.79
N VAL A 74 11.09 3.44 -3.18
CA VAL A 74 12.12 2.55 -2.62
C VAL A 74 13.19 3.41 -1.95
N THR A 75 13.51 3.07 -0.72
CA THR A 75 14.47 3.78 0.15
C THR A 75 15.44 2.78 0.77
N ASN A 76 16.48 3.27 1.47
CA ASN A 76 17.49 2.44 2.13
C ASN A 76 18.17 1.42 1.19
N ILE A 77 18.43 1.84 -0.06
CA ILE A 77 18.99 0.97 -1.10
C ILE A 77 20.50 0.85 -0.90
N THR A 78 20.95 -0.38 -0.64
CA THR A 78 22.37 -0.75 -0.59
C THR A 78 22.59 -2.07 -1.32
N SER A 79 23.79 -2.64 -1.23
CA SER A 79 24.05 -3.99 -1.74
C SER A 79 23.26 -5.10 -1.01
N SER A 80 22.79 -4.81 0.20
CA SER A 80 22.16 -5.81 1.09
C SER A 80 20.85 -5.35 1.74
N THR A 81 20.41 -4.11 1.53
CA THR A 81 19.19 -3.57 2.14
C THR A 81 18.33 -2.85 1.11
N TYR A 82 17.02 -2.88 1.35
CA TYR A 82 16.04 -2.02 0.71
C TYR A 82 14.80 -1.90 1.59
N THR A 83 14.05 -0.83 1.42
CA THR A 83 12.70 -0.69 1.97
C THR A 83 11.79 -0.16 0.88
N ILE A 84 10.75 -0.93 0.54
CA ILE A 84 9.67 -0.51 -0.37
C ILE A 84 8.58 0.10 0.49
N ASN A 85 8.09 1.27 0.10
CA ASN A 85 7.10 2.04 0.81
C ASN A 85 5.87 2.24 -0.07
N ALA A 86 4.68 2.20 0.53
CA ALA A 86 3.42 2.64 -0.04
C ALA A 86 2.79 3.69 0.89
N ALA A 87 2.93 4.96 0.53
CA ALA A 87 2.40 6.09 1.29
C ALA A 87 1.01 6.49 0.75
N PRO A 88 -0.02 6.65 1.59
CA PRO A 88 -1.32 7.08 1.11
C PRO A 88 -1.23 8.47 0.46
N VAL A 89 -1.90 8.64 -0.68
CA VAL A 89 -1.90 9.92 -1.42
C VAL A 89 -2.63 10.98 -0.61
N ALA A 90 -2.00 12.15 -0.43
CA ALA A 90 -2.60 13.26 0.29
C ALA A 90 -3.92 13.70 -0.38
N GLY A 91 -4.97 13.88 0.43
CA GLY A 91 -6.32 14.20 -0.06
C GLY A 91 -7.14 12.99 -0.55
N SER A 92 -6.52 11.81 -0.68
CA SER A 92 -7.29 10.57 -0.90
C SER A 92 -7.97 10.11 0.39
N ASP A 93 -9.02 9.30 0.28
CA ASP A 93 -9.69 8.70 1.45
C ASP A 93 -8.78 7.74 2.24
N GLN A 94 -7.69 7.29 1.62
CA GLN A 94 -6.74 6.34 2.19
C GLN A 94 -5.92 6.92 3.34
N VAL A 95 -5.83 8.25 3.47
CA VAL A 95 -5.18 8.90 4.63
C VAL A 95 -5.89 8.60 5.95
N ASN A 96 -7.16 8.19 5.90
CA ASN A 96 -7.95 7.78 7.07
C ASN A 96 -7.86 6.27 7.35
N ASP A 97 -7.13 5.53 6.53
CA ASP A 97 -6.91 4.11 6.73
C ASP A 97 -5.64 3.89 7.56
N CYS A 98 -5.68 2.97 8.53
CA CYS A 98 -4.49 2.62 9.30
C CYS A 98 -3.75 3.80 9.96
N GLY A 99 -4.49 4.84 10.36
CA GLY A 99 -3.92 6.07 10.93
C GLY A 99 -3.13 6.92 9.93
N GLY A 100 -3.31 6.71 8.63
CA GLY A 100 -2.57 7.39 7.57
C GLY A 100 -1.13 6.90 7.43
N ALA A 101 -0.81 5.74 7.99
CA ALA A 101 0.54 5.21 8.00
C ALA A 101 1.00 4.73 6.62
N THR A 102 2.28 4.94 6.33
CA THR A 102 2.97 4.37 5.18
C THR A 102 3.20 2.88 5.43
N LEU A 103 2.73 2.03 4.51
CA LEU A 103 3.00 0.61 4.54
C LEU A 103 4.41 0.37 4.02
N THR A 104 5.20 -0.47 4.70
CA THR A 104 6.56 -0.77 4.24
C THR A 104 6.89 -2.25 4.34
N VAL A 105 7.75 -2.71 3.43
CA VAL A 105 8.37 -4.02 3.48
C VAL A 105 9.84 -3.94 3.10
N ASN A 106 10.70 -4.69 3.80
CA ASN A 106 12.15 -4.71 3.56
C ASN A 106 12.65 -6.09 3.07
N GLN A 107 13.95 -6.20 2.83
CA GLN A 107 14.61 -7.44 2.40
C GLN A 107 14.44 -8.62 3.38
N SER A 108 14.22 -8.34 4.66
CA SER A 108 14.03 -9.34 5.71
C SER A 108 12.55 -9.68 5.94
N ASN A 109 11.67 -9.27 5.01
CA ASN A 109 10.22 -9.42 5.12
C ASN A 109 9.61 -8.78 6.39
N THR A 110 10.29 -7.77 6.95
CA THR A 110 9.74 -6.96 8.03
C THR A 110 8.70 -6.03 7.44
N LYS A 111 7.46 -6.21 7.87
CA LYS A 111 6.27 -5.46 7.43
C LYS A 111 5.88 -4.47 8.50
N THR A 112 5.71 -3.20 8.14
CA THR A 112 5.23 -2.17 9.09
C THR A 112 4.15 -1.30 8.46
N PRO A 113 3.24 -0.71 9.27
CA PRO A 113 3.03 -0.94 10.71
C PRO A 113 2.29 -2.26 11.00
N ALA A 114 2.52 -2.85 12.17
CA ALA A 114 1.81 -4.05 12.61
C ALA A 114 0.29 -3.81 12.71
N GLY A 115 -0.52 -4.82 12.37
CA GLY A 115 -2.00 -4.73 12.37
C GLY A 115 -2.61 -4.12 11.12
N CYS A 116 -1.80 -3.51 10.24
CA CYS A 116 -2.25 -3.03 8.93
C CYS A 116 -2.05 -4.06 7.81
N TRP A 117 -1.12 -4.99 8.02
CA TRP A 117 -0.87 -6.12 7.13
C TRP A 117 -1.85 -7.24 7.44
N LYS A 118 -2.50 -7.76 6.39
CA LYS A 118 -3.21 -9.04 6.52
C LYS A 118 -2.18 -10.17 6.56
N ASP A 119 -2.39 -11.10 7.49
CA ASP A 119 -1.68 -12.38 7.55
C ASP A 119 -2.13 -13.32 6.43
#